data_AF-A0A9P6XW93-F1
#
_entry.id   AF-A0A9P6XW93-F1
#
_cell.length_a   1.000
_cell.length_b   1.000
_cell.length_c   1.000
_cell.angle_alpha   90.00
_cell.angle_beta   90.00
_cell.angle_gamma   90.00
#
_symmetry.space_group_name_H-M   'P 1'
#
loop_
_entity.id
_entity.type
_entity.pdbx_description
1 polymer ?
#
loop_
_entity_poly.entity_id
_entity_poly.type
_entity_poly.pdbx_seq_one_letter_code
_entity_poly.pdbx_strand_id
1 'polypeptide(L)'
;MKLSTLSFALLTAASYINLGSAQENVLDLVQTFREPKNILFSVNMGGSSHSVWVLSILEELAARGHHAKFFTRDDQIRFAKKFPSVEPISSGPGVFTKEEYVNLLPELIDMEPVSQTVYIMEKFSFNYTEEYYKHRDIFNTEKIDLAVCDHFTMACSDAAEAAGLPFVVTSSLAYSPDTTAPYVNVDMFNMHHPTSKGVSFFTRFNDKVISPLRFIYGARHTISKLNQEKKSIGLKVTMDPMDSWKDSIKIVNNAFANFRHF
;
A
#
# COMPACT_ATOMS: atom_id res chain seq x y z
N MET A 1 -17.78 23.75 60.84
CA MET A 1 -16.34 23.75 60.48
C MET A 1 -16.22 23.27 59.04
N LYS A 2 -15.61 24.08 58.18
CA LYS A 2 -15.72 24.03 56.72
C LYS A 2 -14.63 23.14 56.10
N LEU A 3 -15.01 22.37 55.08
CA LEU A 3 -14.21 21.41 54.28
C LEU A 3 -13.02 22.01 53.50
N SER A 4 -12.55 23.22 53.83
CA SER A 4 -11.55 23.93 53.02
C SER A 4 -10.09 23.68 53.41
N THR A 5 -9.80 22.75 54.33
CA THR A 5 -8.44 22.50 54.84
C THR A 5 -7.83 21.16 54.42
N LEU A 6 -8.51 20.37 53.58
CA LEU A 6 -7.99 19.08 53.07
C LEU A 6 -7.37 19.15 51.66
N SER A 7 -7.40 20.30 50.98
CA SER A 7 -6.91 20.43 49.59
C SER A 7 -5.44 20.82 49.43
N PHE A 8 -4.69 21.10 50.50
CA PHE A 8 -3.27 21.52 50.37
C PHE A 8 -2.24 20.42 50.66
N ALA A 9 -2.63 19.29 51.25
CA ALA A 9 -1.71 18.21 51.62
C ALA A 9 -1.51 17.13 50.52
N LEU A 10 -2.30 17.16 49.44
CA LEU A 10 -2.16 16.25 48.28
C LEU A 10 -1.37 16.84 47.11
N LEU A 11 -0.94 18.12 47.20
CA LEU A 11 -0.21 18.80 46.13
C LEU A 11 1.32 18.82 46.30
N THR A 12 1.87 18.24 47.37
CA THR A 12 3.33 18.22 47.61
C THR A 12 3.98 16.85 47.51
N ALA A 13 3.24 15.82 47.09
CA ALA A 13 3.75 14.46 46.88
C ALA A 13 4.01 14.10 45.40
N ALA A 14 3.76 15.00 44.46
CA ALA A 14 3.97 14.76 43.02
C ALA A 14 5.32 15.34 42.48
N SER A 15 6.20 15.80 43.36
CA SER A 15 7.46 16.48 43.01
C SER A 15 8.70 15.59 43.09
N TYR A 16 8.57 14.29 42.81
CA TYR A 16 9.71 13.40 42.58
C TYR A 16 9.58 12.76 41.20
N ILE A 17 9.49 13.61 40.18
CA ILE A 17 9.86 13.19 38.83
C ILE A 17 11.39 13.12 38.85
N ASN A 18 11.93 11.91 38.83
CA ASN A 18 13.31 11.67 38.45
C ASN A 18 13.56 12.41 37.14
N LEU A 19 14.37 13.48 37.17
CA LEU A 19 15.15 13.89 36.00
C LEU A 19 16.20 12.78 35.77
N GLY A 20 15.73 11.62 35.30
CA GLY A 20 16.56 10.82 34.42
C GLY A 20 16.71 11.68 33.18
N SER A 21 17.93 12.12 32.89
CA SER A 21 18.26 12.64 31.58
C SER A 21 17.78 11.60 30.58
N ALA A 22 16.66 11.87 29.92
CA ALA A 22 16.35 11.22 28.67
C ALA A 22 17.52 11.62 27.78
N GLN A 23 18.51 10.73 27.71
CA GLN A 23 19.47 10.75 26.64
C GLN A 23 18.59 10.59 25.42
N GLU A 24 18.31 11.72 24.76
CA GLU A 24 17.92 11.73 23.38
C GLU A 24 19.04 10.98 22.68
N ASN A 25 18.88 9.66 22.57
CA ASN A 25 19.35 8.95 21.40
C ASN A 25 18.50 9.53 20.26
N VAL A 26 18.76 10.79 19.90
CA VAL A 26 18.68 11.22 18.52
C VAL A 26 19.46 10.13 17.83
N LEU A 27 18.74 9.23 17.16
CA LEU A 27 19.34 8.38 16.16
C LEU A 27 19.96 9.41 15.22
N ASP A 28 21.24 9.70 15.44
CA ASP A 28 22.02 10.59 14.61
C ASP A 28 22.19 9.76 13.34
N LEU A 29 21.12 9.74 12.54
CA LEU A 29 21.07 9.15 11.23
C LEU A 29 22.15 9.93 10.49
N VAL A 30 23.34 9.33 10.39
CA VAL A 30 24.37 9.81 9.48
C VAL A 30 23.64 10.10 8.19
N GLN A 31 23.69 11.35 7.73
CA GLN A 31 22.95 11.79 6.56
C GLN A 31 23.54 11.11 5.31
N THR A 32 23.16 9.86 5.08
CA THR A 32 23.54 9.03 3.94
C THR A 32 22.65 9.28 2.73
N PHE A 33 21.70 10.24 2.80
CA PHE A 33 20.84 10.59 1.66
C PHE A 33 21.64 11.09 0.44
N ARG A 34 22.92 11.42 0.61
CA ARG A 34 23.83 11.82 -0.47
C ARG A 34 24.58 10.65 -1.09
N GLU A 35 24.50 9.45 -0.51
CA GLU A 35 25.05 8.25 -1.13
C GLU A 35 24.08 7.73 -2.19
N PRO A 36 24.57 7.34 -3.38
CA PRO A 36 23.77 6.62 -4.35
C PRO A 36 23.12 5.38 -3.73
N LYS A 37 21.84 5.17 -4.05
CA LYS A 37 21.03 4.02 -3.59
C LYS A 37 20.36 3.39 -4.80
N ASN A 38 20.20 2.08 -4.78
CA ASN A 38 19.42 1.33 -5.75
C ASN A 38 17.95 1.31 -5.31
N ILE A 39 17.10 1.99 -6.06
CA ILE A 39 15.67 2.16 -5.74
C ILE A 39 14.86 1.40 -6.79
N LEU A 40 14.05 0.44 -6.36
CA LEU A 40 13.19 -0.34 -7.25
C LEU A 40 11.72 0.05 -7.04
N PHE A 41 11.06 0.57 -8.05
CA PHE A 41 9.60 0.65 -8.06
C PHE A 41 9.00 -0.57 -8.75
N SER A 42 8.08 -1.26 -8.07
CA SER A 42 7.30 -2.32 -8.67
C SER A 42 5.80 -2.07 -8.66
N VAL A 43 5.21 -2.27 -9.83
CA VAL A 43 3.78 -2.26 -10.09
C VAL A 43 3.51 -3.29 -11.18
N ASN A 44 2.70 -4.29 -10.90
CA ASN A 44 2.40 -5.33 -11.90
C ASN A 44 1.18 -5.00 -12.77
N MET A 45 0.36 -4.05 -12.34
CA MET A 45 -0.89 -3.70 -13.01
C MET A 45 -1.36 -2.30 -12.60
N GLY A 46 -2.05 -1.62 -13.51
CA GLY A 46 -2.58 -0.28 -13.27
C GLY A 46 -2.49 0.59 -14.51
N GLY A 47 -3.10 1.76 -14.43
CA GLY A 47 -2.95 2.81 -15.43
C GLY A 47 -1.84 3.79 -15.07
N SER A 48 -1.88 4.95 -15.73
CA SER A 48 -1.04 6.09 -15.35
C SER A 48 -1.22 6.52 -13.90
N SER A 49 -2.40 6.25 -13.31
CA SER A 49 -2.72 6.53 -11.91
C SER A 49 -1.85 5.77 -10.91
N HIS A 50 -1.25 4.64 -11.28
CA HIS A 50 -0.36 3.88 -10.41
C HIS A 50 1.12 4.17 -10.73
N SER A 51 1.44 4.30 -12.03
CA SER A 51 2.85 4.30 -12.45
C SER A 51 3.44 5.68 -12.66
N VAL A 52 2.73 6.59 -13.34
CA VAL A 52 3.36 7.81 -13.91
C VAL A 52 3.85 8.78 -12.84
N TRP A 53 3.08 8.97 -11.77
CA TRP A 53 3.48 9.89 -10.70
C TRP A 53 4.63 9.32 -9.87
N VAL A 54 4.68 8.00 -9.64
CA VAL A 54 5.81 7.35 -8.95
C VAL A 54 7.07 7.41 -9.81
N LEU A 55 6.94 7.16 -11.12
CA LEU A 55 8.06 7.28 -12.05
C LEU A 55 8.61 8.73 -12.11
N SER A 56 7.76 9.74 -11.96
CA SER A 56 8.22 11.13 -11.86
C SER A 56 9.05 11.39 -10.59
N ILE A 57 8.69 10.76 -9.46
CA ILE A 57 9.49 10.81 -8.24
C ILE A 57 10.83 10.10 -8.48
N LEU A 58 10.82 8.94 -9.14
CA LEU A 58 12.03 8.19 -9.45
C LEU A 58 12.98 8.95 -10.38
N GLU A 59 12.47 9.66 -11.39
CA GLU A 59 13.27 10.50 -12.28
C GLU A 59 13.99 11.61 -11.48
N GLU A 60 13.30 12.24 -10.54
CA GLU A 60 13.90 13.23 -9.63
C GLU A 60 14.94 12.62 -8.70
N LEU A 61 14.73 11.39 -8.23
CA LEU A 61 15.74 10.67 -7.42
C LEU A 61 16.96 10.27 -8.26
N ALA A 62 16.75 9.87 -9.51
CA ALA A 62 17.84 9.58 -10.44
C ALA A 62 18.68 10.82 -10.74
N ALA A 63 18.03 11.97 -10.94
CA ALA A 63 18.70 13.27 -11.10
C ALA A 63 19.55 13.68 -9.87
N ARG A 64 19.26 13.12 -8.70
CA ARG A 64 20.01 13.33 -7.45
C ARG A 64 21.12 12.30 -7.23
N GLY A 65 21.36 11.40 -8.19
CA GLY A 65 22.44 10.42 -8.16
C GLY A 65 22.06 9.04 -7.65
N HIS A 66 20.76 8.74 -7.46
CA HIS A 66 20.30 7.38 -7.17
C HIS A 66 20.14 6.55 -8.46
N HIS A 67 20.16 5.22 -8.33
CA HIS A 67 19.88 4.30 -9.43
C HIS A 67 18.43 3.87 -9.36
N ALA A 68 17.59 4.42 -10.22
CA ALA A 68 16.16 4.13 -10.24
C ALA A 68 15.81 3.03 -11.25
N LYS A 69 15.09 2.01 -10.79
CA LYS A 69 14.66 0.86 -11.57
C LYS A 69 13.14 0.71 -11.51
N PHE A 70 12.53 0.32 -12.62
CA PHE A 70 11.10 0.09 -12.77
C PHE A 70 10.82 -1.37 -13.11
N PHE A 71 10.47 -2.16 -12.10
CA PHE A 71 10.24 -3.59 -12.21
C PHE A 71 8.76 -3.91 -12.40
N THR A 72 8.39 -4.29 -13.62
CA THR A 72 6.98 -4.35 -14.03
C THR A 72 6.73 -5.38 -15.12
N ARG A 73 5.46 -5.67 -15.41
CA ARG A 73 5.06 -6.46 -16.59
C ARG A 73 5.37 -5.77 -17.92
N ASP A 74 5.54 -6.57 -18.98
CA ASP A 74 5.86 -6.10 -20.34
C ASP A 74 4.90 -5.02 -20.87
N ASP A 75 3.60 -5.18 -20.62
CA ASP A 75 2.58 -4.25 -21.10
C ASP A 75 2.67 -2.86 -20.42
N GLN A 76 3.25 -2.82 -19.23
CA GLN A 76 3.39 -1.63 -18.39
C GLN A 76 4.71 -0.86 -18.63
N ILE A 77 5.74 -1.50 -19.21
CA ILE A 77 7.05 -0.88 -19.53
C ILE A 77 6.89 0.42 -20.33
N ARG A 78 5.82 0.53 -21.13
CA ARG A 78 5.48 1.74 -21.89
C ARG A 78 5.46 3.02 -21.05
N PHE A 79 5.17 2.94 -19.74
CA PHE A 79 5.14 4.10 -18.85
C PHE A 79 6.52 4.71 -18.58
N ALA A 80 7.59 3.90 -18.62
CA ALA A 80 8.96 4.38 -18.43
C ALA A 80 9.50 5.20 -19.61
N LYS A 81 8.86 5.17 -20.79
CA LYS A 81 9.33 5.91 -21.99
C LYS A 81 9.52 7.41 -21.78
N LYS A 82 8.83 8.00 -20.79
CA LYS A 82 8.91 9.43 -20.46
C LYS A 82 9.95 9.75 -19.39
N PHE A 83 10.61 8.74 -18.83
CA PHE A 83 11.50 8.82 -17.69
C PHE A 83 12.82 8.12 -18.03
N PRO A 84 13.67 8.75 -18.86
CA PRO A 84 14.84 8.10 -19.46
C PRO A 84 15.90 7.71 -18.43
N SER A 85 15.87 8.29 -17.23
CA SER A 85 16.80 7.98 -16.15
C SER A 85 16.34 6.79 -15.29
N VAL A 86 15.14 6.26 -15.56
CA VAL A 86 14.59 5.09 -14.86
C VAL A 86 14.72 3.85 -15.74
N GLU A 87 15.48 2.86 -15.26
CA GLU A 87 15.74 1.62 -15.99
C GLU A 87 14.53 0.66 -15.92
N PRO A 88 13.86 0.33 -17.04
CA PRO A 88 12.76 -0.63 -17.04
C PRO A 88 13.28 -2.07 -17.01
N ILE A 89 12.72 -2.90 -16.12
CA ILE A 89 13.01 -4.32 -15.99
C ILE A 89 11.70 -5.10 -16.11
N SER A 90 11.64 -6.04 -17.05
CA SER A 90 10.48 -6.91 -17.22
C SER A 90 10.43 -7.99 -16.14
N SER A 91 9.25 -8.17 -15.53
CA SER A 91 8.92 -9.30 -14.66
C SER A 91 8.15 -10.42 -15.40
N GLY A 92 7.93 -10.26 -16.71
CA GLY A 92 7.22 -11.19 -17.58
C GLY A 92 6.01 -10.57 -18.29
N PRO A 93 5.19 -11.41 -18.96
CA PRO A 93 4.06 -10.96 -19.76
C PRO A 93 2.97 -10.31 -18.90
N GLY A 94 2.19 -9.41 -19.51
CA GLY A 94 1.05 -8.75 -18.87
C GLY A 94 0.04 -9.73 -18.27
N VAL A 95 -0.62 -9.31 -17.19
CA VAL A 95 -1.67 -10.11 -16.51
C VAL A 95 -2.84 -10.37 -17.44
N PHE A 96 -3.14 -9.42 -18.33
CA PHE A 96 -4.18 -9.51 -19.34
C PHE A 96 -3.58 -9.30 -20.73
N THR A 97 -4.07 -10.07 -21.69
CA THR A 97 -3.93 -9.74 -23.09
C THR A 97 -4.72 -8.46 -23.42
N LYS A 98 -4.41 -7.84 -24.56
CA LYS A 98 -5.12 -6.64 -25.01
C LYS A 98 -6.62 -6.90 -25.19
N GLU A 99 -7.01 -8.06 -25.71
CA GLU A 99 -8.41 -8.44 -25.91
C GLU A 99 -9.13 -8.67 -24.58
N GLU A 100 -8.50 -9.39 -23.64
CA GLU A 100 -9.05 -9.56 -22.29
C GLU A 100 -9.26 -8.22 -21.62
N TYR A 101 -8.29 -7.29 -21.71
CA TYR A 101 -8.43 -5.97 -21.10
C TYR A 101 -9.58 -5.15 -21.68
N VAL A 102 -9.79 -5.19 -23.00
CA VAL A 102 -10.88 -4.47 -23.67
C VAL A 102 -12.25 -4.99 -23.25
N ASN A 103 -12.39 -6.31 -23.07
CA ASN A 103 -13.65 -6.91 -22.65
C ASN A 103 -13.87 -6.78 -21.13
N LEU A 104 -12.80 -6.85 -20.35
CA LEU A 104 -12.85 -6.83 -18.90
C LEU A 104 -13.17 -5.44 -18.35
N LEU A 105 -12.65 -4.38 -18.96
CA LEU A 105 -12.79 -3.03 -18.39
C LEU A 105 -14.27 -2.57 -18.29
N PRO A 106 -15.13 -2.74 -19.31
CA PRO A 106 -16.56 -2.46 -19.18
C PRO A 106 -17.23 -3.32 -18.10
N GLU A 107 -16.93 -4.63 -18.06
CA GLU A 107 -17.50 -5.54 -17.06
C GLU A 107 -17.11 -5.13 -15.65
N LEU A 108 -15.84 -4.75 -15.41
CA LEU A 108 -15.37 -4.26 -14.12
C LEU A 108 -16.07 -2.98 -13.67
N ILE A 109 -16.38 -2.08 -14.59
CA ILE A 109 -17.08 -0.82 -14.28
C ILE A 109 -18.52 -1.09 -13.87
N ASP A 110 -19.17 -2.08 -14.49
CA ASP A 110 -20.57 -2.41 -14.22
C ASP A 110 -20.77 -3.37 -13.03
N MET A 111 -19.68 -3.95 -12.49
CA MET A 111 -19.73 -4.82 -11.32
C MET A 111 -20.14 -4.05 -10.06
N GLU A 112 -20.98 -4.69 -9.23
CA GLU A 112 -21.27 -4.24 -7.87
C GLU A 112 -19.96 -4.22 -7.03
N PRO A 113 -19.74 -3.21 -6.16
CA PRO A 113 -18.45 -2.99 -5.48
C PRO A 113 -17.85 -4.20 -4.77
N VAL A 114 -18.67 -5.03 -4.11
CA VAL A 114 -18.18 -6.26 -3.46
C VAL A 114 -17.67 -7.26 -4.49
N SER A 115 -18.44 -7.54 -5.53
CA SER A 115 -18.05 -8.46 -6.61
C SER A 115 -16.80 -7.97 -7.33
N GLN A 116 -16.72 -6.66 -7.59
CA GLN A 116 -15.54 -6.03 -8.17
C GLN A 116 -14.31 -6.25 -7.28
N THR A 117 -14.43 -6.03 -5.96
CA THR A 117 -13.32 -6.21 -5.01
C THR A 117 -12.87 -7.68 -4.93
N VAL A 118 -13.81 -8.64 -4.94
CA VAL A 118 -13.49 -10.08 -4.97
C VAL A 118 -12.72 -10.44 -6.24
N TYR A 119 -13.20 -9.98 -7.40
CA TYR A 119 -12.53 -10.21 -8.69
C TYR A 119 -11.11 -9.64 -8.70
N ILE A 120 -10.97 -8.39 -8.25
CA ILE A 120 -9.70 -7.68 -8.15
C ILE A 120 -8.72 -8.46 -7.26
N MET A 121 -9.17 -8.91 -6.09
CA MET A 121 -8.35 -9.71 -5.17
C MET A 121 -7.89 -11.03 -5.80
N GLU A 122 -8.78 -11.73 -6.52
CA GLU A 122 -8.44 -12.97 -7.20
C GLU A 122 -7.34 -12.76 -8.25
N LYS A 123 -7.47 -11.72 -9.08
CA LYS A 123 -6.48 -11.41 -10.12
C LYS A 123 -5.16 -10.93 -9.56
N PHE A 124 -5.15 -10.13 -8.50
CA PHE A 124 -3.91 -9.67 -7.87
C PHE A 124 -3.20 -10.72 -7.04
N SER A 125 -3.90 -11.77 -6.62
CA SER A 125 -3.29 -12.91 -5.94
C SER A 125 -2.81 -13.98 -6.92
N PHE A 126 -2.99 -13.79 -8.23
CA PHE A 126 -2.58 -14.78 -9.24
C PHE A 126 -1.06 -14.90 -9.30
N ASN A 127 -0.57 -16.15 -9.32
CA ASN A 127 0.85 -16.50 -9.30
C ASN A 127 1.65 -15.81 -8.18
N TYR A 128 1.03 -15.55 -7.02
CA TYR A 128 1.65 -14.85 -5.91
C TYR A 128 3.04 -15.40 -5.53
N THR A 129 3.19 -16.72 -5.41
CA THR A 129 4.47 -17.36 -5.05
C THR A 129 5.57 -17.08 -6.07
N GLU A 130 5.24 -17.12 -7.36
CA GLU A 130 6.20 -16.82 -8.44
C GLU A 130 6.62 -15.35 -8.38
N GLU A 131 5.66 -14.44 -8.21
CA GLU A 131 5.93 -13.02 -8.08
C GLU A 131 6.77 -12.70 -6.84
N TYR A 132 6.51 -13.35 -5.72
CA TYR A 132 7.32 -13.20 -4.51
C TYR A 132 8.78 -13.56 -4.77
N TYR A 133 9.04 -14.70 -5.43
CA TYR A 133 10.41 -15.11 -5.72
C TYR A 133 11.10 -14.20 -6.72
N LYS A 134 10.40 -13.71 -7.75
CA LYS A 134 10.93 -12.70 -8.66
C LYS A 134 11.38 -11.43 -7.93
N HIS A 135 10.57 -10.93 -6.98
CA HIS A 135 10.93 -9.77 -6.15
C HIS A 135 12.14 -10.05 -5.26
N ARG A 136 12.14 -11.20 -4.56
CA ARG A 136 13.29 -11.61 -3.74
C ARG A 136 14.58 -11.70 -4.57
N ASP A 137 14.50 -12.25 -5.78
CA ASP A 137 15.66 -12.47 -6.62
C ASP A 137 16.19 -11.15 -7.21
N ILE A 138 15.30 -10.23 -7.63
CA ILE A 138 15.73 -8.90 -8.11
C ILE A 138 16.31 -8.04 -6.97
N PHE A 139 15.74 -8.10 -5.76
CA PHE A 139 16.32 -7.40 -4.59
C PHE A 139 17.77 -7.81 -4.34
N ASN A 140 18.05 -9.11 -4.45
CA ASN A 140 19.39 -9.66 -4.24
C ASN A 140 20.35 -9.40 -5.40
N THR A 141 19.86 -9.49 -6.64
CA THR A 141 20.69 -9.34 -7.85
C THR A 141 21.08 -7.89 -8.07
N GLU A 142 20.11 -6.98 -7.96
CA GLU A 142 20.28 -5.56 -8.20
C GLU A 142 20.74 -4.76 -6.98
N LYS A 143 20.94 -5.45 -5.84
CA LYS A 143 21.37 -4.86 -4.56
C LYS A 143 20.48 -3.68 -4.17
N ILE A 144 19.17 -3.91 -4.17
CA ILE A 144 18.17 -2.88 -3.88
C ILE A 144 18.33 -2.43 -2.43
N ASP A 145 18.35 -1.11 -2.24
CA ASP A 145 18.43 -0.44 -0.93
C ASP A 145 17.06 0.04 -0.44
N LEU A 146 16.14 0.33 -1.38
CA LEU A 146 14.77 0.77 -1.12
C LEU A 146 13.81 0.19 -2.15
N ALA A 147 12.77 -0.51 -1.69
CA ALA A 147 11.67 -0.93 -2.54
C ALA A 147 10.51 0.09 -2.47
N VAL A 148 9.92 0.39 -3.61
CA VAL A 148 8.67 1.14 -3.74
C VAL A 148 7.67 0.18 -4.33
N CYS A 149 6.63 -0.16 -3.58
CA CYS A 149 5.67 -1.20 -3.93
C CYS A 149 4.30 -0.59 -4.14
N ASP A 150 3.72 -0.77 -5.33
CA ASP A 150 2.30 -0.45 -5.51
C ASP A 150 1.44 -1.38 -4.66
N HIS A 151 0.37 -0.82 -4.09
CA HIS A 151 -0.56 -1.54 -3.22
C HIS A 151 -1.19 -2.80 -3.82
N PHE A 152 -1.31 -2.90 -5.15
CA PHE A 152 -1.80 -4.10 -5.82
C PHE A 152 -0.71 -5.15 -6.05
N THR A 153 0.55 -4.82 -5.77
CA THR A 153 1.70 -5.70 -5.92
C THR A 153 2.14 -6.24 -4.54
N MET A 154 1.24 -6.98 -3.88
CA MET A 154 1.46 -7.51 -2.52
C MET A 154 2.77 -8.30 -2.36
N ALA A 155 3.18 -9.04 -3.41
CA ALA A 155 4.42 -9.79 -3.42
C ALA A 155 5.66 -8.90 -3.21
N CYS A 156 5.64 -7.63 -3.65
CA CYS A 156 6.72 -6.68 -3.45
C CYS A 156 6.90 -6.33 -1.97
N SER A 157 5.81 -5.94 -1.29
CA SER A 157 5.87 -5.55 0.13
C SER A 157 6.24 -6.74 1.01
N ASP A 158 5.67 -7.91 0.74
CA ASP A 158 5.94 -9.11 1.54
C ASP A 158 7.38 -9.61 1.34
N ALA A 159 7.92 -9.54 0.11
CA ALA A 159 9.33 -9.86 -0.15
C ALA A 159 10.28 -8.83 0.49
N ALA A 160 9.91 -7.55 0.51
CA ALA A 160 10.72 -6.51 1.13
C ALA A 160 10.75 -6.67 2.65
N GLU A 161 9.59 -6.91 3.29
CA GLU A 161 9.48 -7.22 4.71
C GLU A 161 10.32 -8.44 5.07
N ALA A 162 10.19 -9.53 4.31
CA ALA A 162 10.94 -10.77 4.55
C ALA A 162 12.47 -10.60 4.37
N ALA A 163 12.90 -9.69 3.49
CA ALA A 163 14.30 -9.36 3.28
C ALA A 163 14.87 -8.35 4.30
N GLY A 164 14.03 -7.78 5.18
CA GLY A 164 14.42 -6.67 6.06
C GLY A 164 14.76 -5.40 5.28
N LEU A 165 14.25 -5.26 4.05
CA LEU A 165 14.49 -4.14 3.16
C LEU A 165 13.51 -3.00 3.48
N PRO A 166 13.96 -1.76 3.69
CA PRO A 166 13.06 -0.62 3.80
C PRO A 166 12.19 -0.50 2.55
N PHE A 167 10.90 -0.23 2.73
CA PHE A 167 10.00 -0.05 1.60
C PHE A 167 8.96 1.04 1.80
N VAL A 168 8.49 1.54 0.66
CA VAL A 168 7.42 2.52 0.53
C VAL A 168 6.24 1.86 -0.16
N VAL A 169 5.04 2.02 0.37
CA VAL A 169 3.81 1.60 -0.31
C VAL A 169 3.23 2.79 -1.06
N THR A 170 3.04 2.66 -2.37
CA THR A 170 2.33 3.66 -3.17
C THR A 170 0.89 3.21 -3.38
N SER A 171 -0.04 4.12 -3.16
CA SER A 171 -1.45 3.86 -3.43
C SER A 171 -2.12 5.00 -4.15
N SER A 172 -3.03 4.66 -5.03
CA SER A 172 -3.95 5.62 -5.63
C SER A 172 -5.15 5.87 -4.72
N LEU A 173 -5.34 5.08 -3.66
CA LEU A 173 -6.50 5.15 -2.78
C LEU A 173 -6.06 5.34 -1.32
N ALA A 174 -6.71 6.27 -0.62
CA ALA A 174 -6.51 6.46 0.81
C ALA A 174 -7.37 5.42 1.57
N TYR A 175 -6.87 4.19 1.69
CA TYR A 175 -7.62 3.10 2.36
C TYR A 175 -6.90 2.46 3.55
N SER A 176 -5.75 2.99 3.93
CA SER A 176 -5.03 2.51 5.12
C SER A 176 -5.60 3.13 6.40
N PRO A 177 -5.55 2.43 7.56
CA PRO A 177 -6.15 2.91 8.81
C PRO A 177 -5.67 4.30 9.26
N ASP A 178 -4.43 4.65 8.93
CA ASP A 178 -3.81 5.96 9.20
C ASP A 178 -4.41 7.12 8.39
N THR A 179 -5.21 6.83 7.37
CA THR A 179 -5.93 7.84 6.57
C THR A 179 -7.38 8.08 7.05
N THR A 180 -7.81 7.41 8.12
CA THR A 180 -9.19 7.47 8.62
C THR A 180 -9.53 8.84 9.22
N ALA A 181 -10.73 9.34 8.91
CA ALA A 181 -11.34 10.48 9.59
C ALA A 181 -12.86 10.23 9.75
N PRO A 182 -13.54 10.79 10.77
CA PRO A 182 -14.93 10.44 11.09
C PRO A 182 -15.95 10.57 9.95
N TYR A 183 -15.67 11.44 8.97
CA TYR A 183 -16.55 11.70 7.84
C TYR A 183 -15.97 11.26 6.49
N VAL A 184 -14.73 10.75 6.46
CA VAL A 184 -14.05 10.26 5.26
C VAL A 184 -14.18 8.75 5.21
N ASN A 185 -14.71 8.26 4.09
CA ASN A 185 -14.89 6.84 3.86
C ASN A 185 -13.65 6.28 3.19
N VAL A 186 -12.93 5.41 3.89
CA VAL A 186 -11.66 4.84 3.46
C VAL A 186 -11.74 3.33 3.22
N ASP A 187 -12.85 2.66 3.57
CA ASP A 187 -12.96 1.22 3.31
C ASP A 187 -13.38 1.01 1.85
N MET A 188 -12.74 0.06 1.15
CA MET A 188 -13.02 -0.22 -0.26
C MET A 188 -14.52 -0.38 -0.57
N PHE A 189 -15.32 -0.87 0.39
CA PHE A 189 -16.76 -1.08 0.24
C PHE A 189 -17.61 0.19 0.37
N ASN A 190 -17.10 1.26 0.97
CA ASN A 190 -17.80 2.55 1.11
C ASN A 190 -17.14 3.71 0.36
N MET A 191 -16.00 3.51 -0.30
CA MET A 191 -15.32 4.54 -1.09
C MET A 191 -16.15 5.06 -2.28
N HIS A 192 -17.16 4.32 -2.74
CA HIS A 192 -18.15 4.81 -3.71
C HIS A 192 -18.97 6.00 -3.18
N HIS A 193 -18.94 6.22 -1.86
CA HIS A 193 -19.35 7.43 -1.18
C HIS A 193 -18.12 8.04 -0.49
N PRO A 194 -17.39 9.01 -1.08
CA PRO A 194 -16.15 9.52 -0.49
C PRO A 194 -16.31 10.14 0.91
N THR A 195 -17.53 10.58 1.25
CA THR A 195 -17.86 11.08 2.58
C THR A 195 -19.16 10.46 3.08
N SER A 196 -19.30 10.39 4.40
CA SER A 196 -20.54 9.94 5.05
C SER A 196 -21.65 11.01 5.05
N LYS A 197 -21.41 12.21 4.49
CA LYS A 197 -22.37 13.31 4.45
C LYS A 197 -23.53 12.98 3.50
N GLY A 198 -24.76 13.04 4.01
CA GLY A 198 -25.97 12.77 3.21
C GLY A 198 -26.25 11.29 2.93
N VAL A 199 -25.38 10.38 3.38
CA VAL A 199 -25.59 8.94 3.26
C VAL A 199 -26.61 8.47 4.31
N SER A 200 -27.54 7.60 3.93
CA SER A 200 -28.57 7.09 4.86
C SER A 200 -27.96 6.13 5.90
N PHE A 201 -28.67 5.91 7.02
CA PHE A 201 -28.26 4.90 7.99
C PHE A 201 -28.18 3.50 7.38
N PHE A 202 -29.18 3.10 6.60
CA PHE A 202 -29.23 1.76 5.99
C PHE A 202 -28.11 1.54 4.97
N THR A 203 -27.77 2.57 4.20
CA THR A 203 -26.61 2.52 3.29
C THR A 203 -25.32 2.33 4.08
N ARG A 204 -25.09 3.13 5.13
CA ARG A 204 -23.91 2.95 6.00
C ARG A 204 -23.84 1.57 6.64
N PHE A 205 -24.98 1.04 7.11
CA PHE A 205 -25.06 -0.30 7.69
C PHE A 205 -24.72 -1.37 6.66
N ASN A 206 -25.27 -1.26 5.44
CA ASN A 206 -24.93 -2.15 4.34
C ASN A 206 -23.42 -2.12 4.06
N ASP A 207 -22.83 -0.94 3.91
CA ASP A 207 -21.43 -0.83 3.50
C ASP A 207 -20.43 -1.20 4.58
N LYS A 208 -20.75 -0.96 5.86
CA LYS A 208 -19.86 -1.24 7.00
C LYS A 208 -20.04 -2.64 7.59
N VAL A 209 -21.16 -3.31 7.34
CA VAL A 209 -21.48 -4.62 7.96
C VAL A 209 -21.77 -5.67 6.91
N ILE A 210 -22.73 -5.43 6.02
CA ILE A 210 -23.19 -6.45 5.06
C ILE A 210 -22.15 -6.69 3.95
N SER A 211 -21.61 -5.63 3.35
CA SER A 211 -20.64 -5.72 2.26
C SER A 211 -19.33 -6.43 2.69
N PRO A 212 -18.72 -6.14 3.86
CA PRO A 212 -17.57 -6.89 4.36
C PRO A 212 -17.87 -8.39 4.56
N LEU A 213 -19.04 -8.75 5.08
CA LEU A 213 -19.43 -10.15 5.24
C LEU A 213 -19.60 -10.86 3.88
N ARG A 214 -20.22 -10.19 2.91
CA ARG A 214 -20.34 -10.70 1.54
C ARG A 214 -18.97 -10.86 0.88
N PHE A 215 -18.05 -9.92 1.10
CA PHE A 215 -16.67 -10.02 0.63
C PHE A 215 -15.94 -11.22 1.24
N ILE A 216 -15.96 -11.37 2.56
CA ILE A 216 -15.31 -12.51 3.24
C ILE A 216 -15.85 -13.83 2.69
N TYR A 217 -17.17 -13.94 2.52
CA TYR A 217 -17.79 -15.13 1.95
C TYR A 217 -17.37 -15.39 0.50
N GLY A 218 -17.37 -14.35 -0.34
CA GLY A 218 -17.00 -14.44 -1.76
C GLY A 218 -15.51 -14.71 -1.99
N ALA A 219 -14.64 -14.08 -1.21
CA ALA A 219 -13.18 -14.16 -1.32
C ALA A 219 -12.57 -15.34 -0.54
N ARG A 220 -13.35 -16.11 0.23
CA ARG A 220 -12.85 -17.16 1.15
C ARG A 220 -11.88 -18.15 0.51
N HIS A 221 -12.13 -18.54 -0.74
CA HIS A 221 -11.28 -19.50 -1.46
C HIS A 221 -9.95 -18.86 -1.84
N THR A 222 -9.99 -17.64 -2.40
CA THR A 222 -8.80 -16.85 -2.73
C THR A 222 -7.96 -16.57 -1.49
N ILE A 223 -8.59 -16.14 -0.39
CA ILE A 223 -7.93 -15.90 0.90
C ILE A 223 -7.26 -17.19 1.40
N SER A 224 -7.98 -18.32 1.39
CA SER A 224 -7.43 -19.61 1.82
C SER A 224 -6.23 -20.02 0.98
N LYS A 225 -6.32 -19.88 -0.35
CA LYS A 225 -5.23 -20.21 -1.28
C LYS A 225 -4.01 -19.33 -1.03
N LEU A 226 -4.19 -18.01 -0.97
CA LEU A 226 -3.11 -17.05 -0.72
C LEU A 226 -2.44 -17.32 0.63
N ASN A 227 -3.21 -17.63 1.68
CA ASN A 227 -2.67 -17.96 2.99
C ASN A 227 -1.85 -19.26 2.97
N GLN A 228 -2.28 -20.27 2.20
CA GLN A 228 -1.50 -21.49 2.00
C GLN A 228 -0.20 -21.21 1.24
N GLU A 229 -0.25 -20.39 0.19
CA GLU A 229 0.93 -19.98 -0.57
C GLU A 229 1.92 -19.22 0.32
N LYS A 230 1.48 -18.20 1.06
CA LYS A 230 2.31 -17.46 2.03
C LYS A 230 2.94 -18.38 3.07
N LYS A 231 2.16 -19.29 3.66
CA LYS A 231 2.67 -20.26 4.63
C LYS A 231 3.72 -21.20 4.01
N SER A 232 3.53 -21.62 2.76
CA SER A 232 4.45 -22.55 2.07
C SER A 232 5.85 -21.97 1.87
N ILE A 233 5.96 -20.64 1.80
CA ILE A 233 7.22 -19.91 1.66
C ILE A 233 7.70 -19.28 2.98
N GLY A 234 7.11 -19.66 4.11
CA GLY A 234 7.54 -19.25 5.45
C GLY A 234 7.08 -17.85 5.88
N LEU A 235 6.17 -17.21 5.15
CA LEU A 235 5.62 -15.91 5.55
C LEU A 235 4.56 -16.07 6.64
N LYS A 236 4.46 -15.05 7.50
CA LYS A 236 3.40 -14.95 8.50
C LYS A 236 2.07 -14.71 7.81
N VAL A 237 1.08 -15.54 8.12
CA VAL A 237 -0.30 -15.30 7.72
C VAL A 237 -0.94 -14.37 8.75
N THR A 238 -1.47 -13.26 8.26
CA THR A 238 -2.24 -12.29 9.05
C THR A 238 -3.68 -12.22 8.53
N MET A 239 -4.62 -11.89 9.41
CA MET A 239 -5.99 -11.58 9.02
C MET A 239 -6.15 -10.14 8.55
N ASP A 240 -5.22 -9.24 8.89
CA ASP A 240 -5.20 -7.86 8.42
C ASP A 240 -4.22 -7.76 7.23
N PRO A 241 -4.70 -7.59 5.99
CA PRO A 241 -3.83 -7.42 4.84
C PRO A 241 -2.87 -6.24 4.94
N MET A 242 -3.17 -5.25 5.81
CA MET A 242 -2.37 -4.04 6.01
C MET A 242 -1.28 -4.21 7.07
N ASP A 243 -1.23 -5.35 7.78
CA ASP A 243 -0.21 -5.61 8.81
C ASP A 243 1.21 -5.56 8.24
N SER A 244 1.42 -6.04 7.00
CA SER A 244 2.74 -5.98 6.38
C SER A 244 3.20 -4.54 6.15
N TRP A 245 2.28 -3.57 6.06
CA TRP A 245 2.60 -2.17 5.80
C TRP A 245 2.84 -1.33 7.05
N LYS A 246 2.69 -1.90 8.26
CA LYS A 246 2.72 -1.15 9.53
C LYS A 246 4.00 -0.34 9.74
N ASP A 247 5.14 -0.85 9.26
CA ASP A 247 6.48 -0.26 9.43
C ASP A 247 6.99 0.41 8.14
N SER A 248 6.09 0.71 7.19
CA SER A 248 6.43 1.30 5.90
C SER A 248 5.99 2.77 5.78
N ILE A 249 6.66 3.53 4.91
CA ILE A 249 6.15 4.83 4.46
C ILE A 249 5.04 4.58 3.44
N LYS A 250 3.93 5.30 3.55
CA LYS A 250 2.82 5.22 2.59
C LYS A 250 2.70 6.54 1.85
N ILE A 251 2.69 6.49 0.52
CA ILE A 251 2.47 7.66 -0.32
C ILE A 251 1.18 7.44 -1.09
N VAL A 252 0.20 8.30 -0.82
CA VAL A 252 -1.12 8.23 -1.45
C VAL A 252 -1.26 9.35 -2.47
N ASN A 253 -1.54 8.99 -3.72
CA ASN A 253 -1.97 9.94 -4.73
C ASN A 253 -3.50 9.98 -4.77
N ASN A 254 -4.08 10.98 -4.11
CA ASN A 254 -5.52 11.23 -4.12
C ASN A 254 -5.95 12.25 -5.21
N ALA A 255 -5.03 12.70 -6.06
CA ALA A 255 -5.30 13.66 -7.13
C ALA A 255 -5.90 12.95 -8.35
N PHE A 256 -7.11 12.43 -8.21
CA PHE A 256 -7.92 12.04 -9.36
C PHE A 256 -8.73 13.24 -9.83
N ALA A 257 -8.36 13.79 -10.99
CA ALA A 257 -9.28 14.59 -11.78
C ALA A 257 -10.51 13.72 -12.13
N ASN A 258 -11.69 14.22 -11.81
CA ASN A 258 -13.00 13.61 -12.09
C ASN A 258 -13.06 12.87 -13.44
N PHE A 259 -13.29 11.55 -13.43
CA PHE A 259 -13.83 10.82 -14.59
C PHE A 259 -15.35 11.03 -14.75
N ARG A 260 -15.82 12.26 -14.57
CA ARG A 260 -17.17 12.69 -14.95
C ARG A 260 -17.07 14.02 -15.67
N HIS A 261 -17.39 13.95 -16.97
CA HIS A 261 -17.49 15.05 -17.95
C HIS A 261 -16.18 15.51 -18.59
N PHE A 262 -15.75 14.78 -19.61
CA PHE A 262 -15.49 15.32 -20.95
C PHE A 262 -15.95 14.30 -22.00
#